data_AF-A0A437CPK6-F1
#
_entry.id   AF-A0A437CPK6-F1
#
_cell.length_a   1.000
_cell.length_b   1.000
_cell.length_c   1.000
_cell.angle_alpha   90.00
_cell.angle_beta   90.00
_cell.angle_gamma   90.00
#
_symmetry.space_group_name_H-M   'P 1'
#
loop_
_entity.id
_entity.type
_entity.pdbx_description
1 polymer ?
#
loop_
_entity_poly.entity_id
_entity_poly.type
_entity_poly.pdbx_seq_one_letter_code
_entity_poly.pdbx_strand_id
1 'polypeptide(L)'
;MAYHLEPWTLEKLLQREWKNKAVAISLPKVSVEVSHNLQKYLAELGLTEAVDKSKADLSNISGKKDLYLSNVFHASALELDVDGNPYDTSIFGTEKLRNPKLFYVDHPFIFLVKDNKTNSILYIGRVVRPKGEKMRDEL
;
A
#
# COMPACT_ATOMS: atom_id res chain seq x y z
N MET A 1 -3.71 19.52 0.74
CA MET A 1 -2.69 18.45 0.58
C MET A 1 -2.57 17.69 1.90
N ALA A 2 -3.38 16.64 2.14
CA ALA A 2 -3.50 16.00 3.45
C ALA A 2 -3.04 14.53 3.51
N TYR A 3 -2.46 13.99 2.43
CA TYR A 3 -2.11 12.56 2.30
C TYR A 3 -0.64 12.33 1.96
N HIS A 4 0.23 13.29 2.30
CA HIS A 4 1.67 13.16 2.09
C HIS A 4 2.28 12.48 3.32
N LEU A 5 2.83 11.27 3.13
CA LEU A 5 3.66 10.64 4.15
C LEU A 5 5.08 11.10 3.97
N GLU A 6 5.51 11.94 4.91
CA GLU A 6 6.91 12.30 5.03
C GLU A 6 7.74 11.06 5.41
N PRO A 7 8.98 10.91 4.89
CA PRO A 7 9.82 9.74 5.17
C PRO A 7 9.97 9.44 6.67
N TRP A 8 10.18 10.47 7.49
CA TRP A 8 10.30 10.32 8.95
C TRP A 8 8.99 9.87 9.62
N THR A 9 7.84 10.12 9.00
CA THR A 9 6.54 9.65 9.52
C THR A 9 6.41 8.15 9.28
N LEU A 10 6.86 7.67 8.12
CA LEU A 10 6.90 6.25 7.82
C LEU A 10 7.87 5.51 8.74
N GLU A 11 9.08 6.04 8.96
CA GLU A 11 10.04 5.46 9.91
C GLU A 11 9.46 5.36 11.32
N LYS A 12 8.81 6.43 11.79
CA LYS A 12 8.10 6.41 13.06
C LYS A 12 7.01 5.34 13.08
N LEU A 13 6.21 5.20 12.03
CA LEU A 13 5.19 4.13 11.96
C LEU A 13 5.81 2.73 11.99
N LEU A 14 6.97 2.54 11.35
CA LEU A 14 7.68 1.27 11.27
C LEU A 14 8.36 0.86 12.57
N GLN A 15 8.78 1.83 13.39
CA GLN A 15 9.49 1.63 14.65
C GLN A 15 8.59 1.75 15.88
N ARG A 16 7.32 2.13 15.70
CA ARG A 16 6.40 2.38 16.82
C ARG A 16 5.97 1.09 17.49
N GLU A 17 6.07 1.07 18.81
CA GLU A 17 5.36 0.10 19.63
C GLU A 17 3.88 0.48 19.73
N TRP A 18 3.02 -0.41 19.26
CA TRP A 18 1.57 -0.25 19.34
C TRP A 18 1.07 -0.76 20.69
N LYS A 19 0.21 0.03 21.35
CA LYS A 19 -0.47 -0.40 22.58
C LYS A 19 -1.78 -1.07 22.21
N ASN A 20 -2.01 -2.28 22.72
CA ASN A 20 -3.27 -3.00 22.56
C ASN A 20 -4.42 -2.22 23.22
N LYS A 21 -5.48 -1.95 22.47
CA LYS A 21 -6.71 -1.30 22.92
C LYS A 21 -7.90 -1.89 22.16
N ALA A 22 -9.09 -1.82 22.76
CA ALA A 22 -10.33 -2.11 22.05
C ALA A 22 -10.54 -1.09 20.92
N VAL A 23 -10.74 -1.58 19.70
CA VAL A 23 -11.01 -0.75 18.52
C VAL A 23 -12.15 -1.38 17.74
N ALA A 24 -13.16 -0.58 17.40
CA ALA A 24 -14.21 -0.93 16.46
C ALA A 24 -13.77 -0.40 15.09
N ILE A 25 -13.41 -1.32 14.21
CA ILE A 25 -12.81 -1.02 12.91
C ILE A 25 -13.90 -1.13 11.85
N SER A 26 -14.01 -0.10 11.00
CA SER A 26 -14.78 -0.15 9.76
C SER A 26 -13.85 0.11 8.60
N LEU A 27 -13.71 -0.90 7.75
CA LEU A 27 -12.89 -0.86 6.54
C LEU A 27 -13.78 -1.10 5.31
N PRO A 28 -13.45 -0.50 4.16
CA PRO A 28 -14.18 -0.77 2.93
C PRO A 28 -13.81 -2.18 2.42
N LYS A 29 -14.82 -2.99 2.09
CA LYS A 29 -14.62 -4.23 1.32
C LYS A 29 -14.42 -3.85 -0.14
N VAL A 30 -13.18 -3.95 -0.62
CA VAL A 30 -12.79 -3.46 -1.95
C VAL A 30 -11.76 -4.37 -2.60
N SER A 31 -11.87 -4.49 -3.93
CA SER A 31 -10.78 -4.97 -4.77
C SER A 31 -10.12 -3.77 -5.46
N VAL A 32 -8.83 -3.62 -5.24
CA VAL A 32 -7.98 -2.54 -5.74
C VAL A 32 -7.02 -3.14 -6.76
N GLU A 33 -7.20 -2.77 -8.01
CA GLU A 33 -6.32 -3.15 -9.11
C GLU A 33 -5.60 -1.91 -9.62
N VAL A 34 -4.27 -1.96 -9.68
CA VAL A 34 -3.46 -0.86 -10.17
C VAL A 34 -2.35 -1.39 -11.06
N SER A 35 -2.07 -0.67 -12.14
CA SER A 35 -0.93 -0.93 -13.01
C SER A 35 -0.17 0.37 -13.25
N HIS A 36 1.11 0.36 -12.89
CA HIS A 36 2.00 1.49 -13.10
C HIS A 36 3.09 1.11 -14.09
N ASN A 37 3.38 2.00 -15.05
CA ASN A 37 4.68 1.98 -15.71
C ASN A 37 5.65 2.80 -14.87
N LEU A 38 6.55 2.12 -14.16
CA LEU A 38 7.53 2.71 -13.26
C LEU A 38 8.72 3.35 -13.98
N GLN A 39 8.87 3.16 -15.30
CA GLN A 39 10.04 3.62 -16.06
C GLN A 39 10.36 5.10 -15.79
N LYS A 40 9.36 5.99 -15.86
CA LYS A 40 9.57 7.43 -15.68
C LYS A 40 9.94 7.76 -14.24
N TYR A 41 9.26 7.15 -13.27
CA TYR A 41 9.51 7.38 -11.85
C TYR A 41 10.89 6.88 -11.43
N LEU A 42 11.34 5.74 -11.95
CA LEU A 42 12.69 5.22 -11.70
C LEU A 42 13.75 6.11 -12.35
N ALA A 43 13.48 6.68 -13.52
CA ALA A 43 14.37 7.65 -14.16
C ALA A 43 14.52 8.92 -13.31
N GLU A 44 13.42 9.44 -12.76
CA GLU A 44 13.42 10.57 -11.82
C GLU A 44 14.19 10.26 -10.52
N LEU A 45 14.24 8.99 -10.12
CA LEU A 45 15.04 8.50 -8.98
C LEU A 45 16.52 8.21 -9.32
N GLY A 46 16.94 8.41 -10.56
CA GLY A 46 18.35 8.29 -10.99
C GLY A 46 18.65 7.13 -11.93
N LEU A 47 17.68 6.29 -12.30
CA LEU A 47 17.86 5.23 -13.31
C LEU A 47 17.79 5.80 -14.74
N THR A 48 18.60 6.81 -15.05
CA THR A 48 18.47 7.61 -16.27
C THR A 48 19.06 6.95 -17.51
N GLU A 49 20.18 6.23 -17.40
CA GLU A 49 20.86 5.64 -18.57
C GLU A 49 20.13 4.41 -19.10
N ALA A 50 19.69 3.52 -18.20
CA ALA A 50 19.03 2.27 -18.60
C ALA A 50 17.76 2.50 -19.42
N VAL A 51 17.08 3.63 -19.21
CA VAL A 51 15.83 3.98 -19.88
C VAL A 51 16.02 4.83 -21.14
N ASP A 52 17.24 5.32 -21.41
CA ASP A 52 17.59 6.12 -22.57
C ASP A 52 18.18 5.20 -23.65
N LYS A 53 17.48 5.08 -24.78
CA LYS A 53 17.89 4.22 -25.90
C LYS A 53 19.29 4.51 -26.43
N SER A 54 19.77 5.75 -26.30
CA SER A 54 21.09 6.16 -26.79
C SER A 54 22.23 5.90 -25.81
N LYS A 55 21.90 5.71 -24.52
CA LYS A 55 22.89 5.58 -23.43
C LYS A 55 22.88 4.21 -22.75
N ALA A 56 21.78 3.48 -22.86
CA ALA A 56 21.62 2.20 -22.19
C ALA A 56 22.71 1.21 -22.63
N ASP A 57 23.46 0.69 -21.65
CA ASP A 57 24.33 -0.47 -21.85
C ASP A 57 23.72 -1.69 -21.13
N LEU A 58 22.97 -2.49 -21.92
CA LEU A 58 22.42 -3.77 -21.49
C LEU A 58 23.12 -4.94 -22.23
N SER A 59 24.41 -4.77 -22.56
CA SER A 59 25.22 -5.77 -23.27
C SER A 59 25.31 -7.11 -22.53
N ASN A 60 25.32 -7.11 -21.20
CA ASN A 60 25.29 -8.35 -20.40
C ASN A 60 23.98 -9.16 -20.54
N ILE A 61 22.92 -8.57 -21.09
CA ILE A 61 21.66 -9.27 -21.34
C ILE A 61 21.63 -9.91 -22.73
N SER A 62 22.05 -9.17 -23.76
CA SER A 62 21.89 -9.62 -25.16
C SER A 62 23.08 -9.40 -26.09
N GLY A 63 24.12 -8.69 -25.64
CA GLY A 63 25.27 -8.27 -26.46
C GLY A 63 24.97 -7.15 -27.47
N LYS A 64 23.70 -6.76 -27.65
CA LYS A 64 23.31 -5.68 -28.58
C LYS A 64 23.35 -4.32 -27.90
N LYS A 65 23.69 -3.28 -28.68
CA LYS A 65 23.77 -1.88 -28.21
C LYS A 65 22.46 -1.09 -28.35
N ASP A 66 21.42 -1.67 -28.96
CA ASP A 66 20.12 -1.03 -29.17
C ASP A 66 19.05 -1.47 -28.16
N LEU A 67 19.43 -2.33 -27.20
CA LEU A 67 18.57 -2.78 -26.11
C LEU A 67 18.54 -1.74 -24.98
N TYR A 68 17.35 -1.34 -24.57
CA TYR A 68 17.12 -0.40 -23.48
C TYR A 68 15.84 -0.74 -22.71
N LEU A 69 15.69 -0.18 -21.51
CA LEU A 69 14.54 -0.40 -20.64
C LEU A 69 13.38 0.52 -21.03
N SER A 70 12.52 0.04 -21.93
CA SER A 70 11.37 0.82 -22.42
C SER A 70 10.26 1.00 -21.38
N ASN A 71 9.95 -0.06 -20.62
CA ASN A 71 8.86 -0.09 -19.67
C ASN A 71 9.21 -0.94 -18.45
N VAL A 72 8.65 -0.57 -17.30
CA VAL A 72 8.69 -1.37 -16.08
C VAL A 72 7.27 -1.44 -15.54
N PHE A 73 6.54 -2.48 -15.90
CA PHE A 73 5.15 -2.63 -15.45
C PHE A 73 5.11 -3.25 -14.05
N HIS A 74 4.54 -2.51 -13.11
CA HIS A 74 4.18 -2.99 -11.77
C HIS A 74 2.65 -3.03 -11.67
N ALA A 75 2.10 -4.20 -11.99
CA ALA A 75 0.67 -4.47 -11.91
C ALA A 75 0.38 -5.32 -10.66
N SER A 76 -0.55 -4.85 -9.83
CA SER A 76 -0.89 -5.46 -8.55
C SER A 76 -2.39 -5.41 -8.33
N ALA A 77 -2.95 -6.49 -7.78
CA ALA A 77 -4.30 -6.53 -7.25
C ALA A 77 -4.24 -6.80 -5.75
N LEU A 78 -5.05 -6.08 -4.98
CA LEU A 78 -5.22 -6.27 -3.55
C LEU A 78 -6.70 -6.28 -3.22
N GLU A 79 -7.14 -7.30 -2.50
CA GLU A 79 -8.50 -7.43 -2.02
C GLU A 79 -8.52 -7.29 -0.50
N LEU A 80 -9.44 -6.47 0.00
CA LEU A 80 -9.78 -6.38 1.41
C LEU A 80 -11.07 -7.14 1.64
N ASP A 81 -11.00 -8.24 2.37
CA ASP A 81 -12.15 -9.07 2.74
C ASP A 81 -12.16 -9.37 4.26
N VAL A 82 -13.23 -10.02 4.71
CA VAL A 82 -13.51 -10.41 6.10
C VAL A 82 -12.88 -11.75 6.48
N ASP A 83 -12.40 -12.51 5.49
CA ASP A 83 -11.82 -13.83 5.70
C ASP A 83 -10.56 -13.75 6.55
N GLY A 84 -10.49 -14.63 7.55
CA GLY A 84 -9.39 -14.67 8.50
C GLY A 84 -9.41 -15.95 9.32
N ASN A 85 -8.39 -16.10 10.17
CA ASN A 85 -8.31 -17.24 11.07
C ASN A 85 -9.46 -17.18 12.11
N PRO A 86 -10.00 -18.34 12.52
CA PRO A 86 -10.97 -18.39 13.60
C PRO A 86 -10.35 -17.86 14.91
N TYR A 87 -11.21 -17.36 15.79
CA TYR A 87 -10.84 -16.83 17.10
C TYR A 87 -11.86 -17.24 18.16
N ASP A 88 -11.49 -17.17 19.45
CA ASP A 88 -12.39 -17.45 20.56
C ASP A 88 -13.38 -16.30 20.76
N THR A 89 -14.67 -16.59 20.58
CA THR A 89 -15.76 -15.62 20.70
C THR A 89 -16.06 -15.21 22.15
N SER A 90 -15.52 -15.92 23.15
CA SER A 90 -15.65 -15.54 24.57
C SER A 90 -15.06 -14.15 24.87
N ILE A 91 -14.15 -13.66 24.03
CA ILE A 91 -13.51 -12.34 24.15
C ILE A 91 -14.52 -11.19 24.22
N PHE A 92 -15.67 -11.32 23.56
CA PHE A 92 -16.73 -10.30 23.55
C PHE A 92 -17.42 -10.11 24.91
N GLY A 93 -17.32 -11.10 25.82
CA GLY A 93 -17.83 -10.99 27.20
C GLY A 93 -16.84 -10.34 28.18
N THR A 94 -15.64 -9.96 27.75
CA THR A 94 -14.60 -9.41 28.62
C THR A 94 -14.69 -7.89 28.71
N GLU A 95 -14.28 -7.32 29.86
CA GLU A 95 -14.14 -5.86 30.02
C GLU A 95 -13.10 -5.25 29.05
N LYS A 96 -12.21 -6.06 28.45
CA LYS A 96 -11.17 -5.60 27.53
C LYS A 96 -11.73 -4.98 26.25
N LEU A 97 -12.93 -5.37 25.82
CA LEU A 97 -13.59 -4.85 24.61
C LEU A 97 -14.63 -3.77 24.91
N ARG A 98 -14.81 -3.40 26.18
CA ARG A 98 -15.74 -2.35 26.58
C ARG A 98 -15.29 -0.98 26.08
N ASN A 99 -16.22 -0.19 25.54
CA ASN A 99 -15.99 1.17 25.04
C ASN A 99 -14.83 1.28 24.01
N PRO A 100 -14.94 0.60 22.85
CA PRO A 100 -13.90 0.61 21.85
C PRO A 100 -13.68 2.01 21.25
N LYS A 101 -12.44 2.30 20.84
CA LYS A 101 -12.16 3.46 19.98
C LYS A 101 -12.67 3.18 18.57
N LEU A 102 -13.26 4.18 17.93
CA LEU A 102 -13.71 4.06 16.55
C LEU A 102 -12.52 4.29 15.60
N PHE A 103 -12.36 3.40 14.63
CA PHE A 103 -11.47 3.58 13.50
C PHE A 103 -12.29 3.37 12.23
N TYR A 104 -12.85 4.48 11.73
CA TYR A 104 -13.75 4.50 10.58
C TYR A 104 -12.99 4.98 9.35
N VAL A 105 -12.87 4.12 8.33
CA VAL A 105 -12.11 4.39 7.11
C VAL A 105 -13.07 4.73 5.97
N ASP A 106 -13.61 5.94 6.03
CA ASP A 106 -14.57 6.52 5.08
C ASP A 106 -13.96 7.59 4.16
N HIS A 107 -12.64 7.77 4.23
CA HIS A 107 -11.88 8.74 3.46
C HIS A 107 -10.55 8.13 3.01
N PRO A 108 -9.80 8.78 2.09
CA PRO A 108 -8.54 8.26 1.61
C PRO A 108 -7.59 7.85 2.73
N PHE A 109 -7.03 6.64 2.62
CA PHE A 109 -6.14 6.07 3.64
C PHE A 109 -4.92 5.44 3.01
N ILE A 110 -3.91 5.21 3.85
CA ILE A 110 -2.65 4.58 3.49
C ILE A 110 -2.52 3.28 4.26
N PHE A 111 -1.97 2.25 3.62
CA PHE A 111 -1.72 0.96 4.23
C PHE A 111 -0.29 0.51 3.98
N LEU A 112 0.19 -0.32 4.91
CA LEU A 112 1.45 -1.04 4.82
C LEU A 112 1.20 -2.50 5.16
N VAL A 113 1.75 -3.40 4.37
CA VAL A 113 1.86 -4.82 4.72
C VAL A 113 3.35 -5.11 4.94
N LYS A 114 3.69 -5.63 6.10
CA LYS A 114 5.08 -5.79 6.56
C LYS A 114 5.26 -7.18 7.16
N ASP A 115 6.42 -7.79 6.90
CA ASP A 115 6.84 -8.97 7.65
C ASP A 115 7.36 -8.57 9.03
N ASN A 116 6.75 -9.10 10.08
CA ASN A 116 7.10 -8.76 11.46
C ASN A 116 8.46 -9.31 11.90
N LYS A 117 9.02 -10.32 11.22
CA LYS A 117 10.32 -10.91 11.58
C LYS A 117 11.48 -10.15 10.95
N THR A 118 11.44 -9.94 9.64
CA THR A 118 12.51 -9.28 8.87
C THR A 118 12.35 -7.77 8.79
N ASN A 119 11.20 -7.24 9.19
CA ASN A 119 10.78 -5.86 8.96
C ASN A 119 10.61 -5.44 7.49
N SER A 120 10.60 -6.39 6.54
CA SER A 120 10.47 -6.11 5.12
C SER A 120 9.07 -5.56 4.77
N ILE A 121 9.02 -4.54 3.92
CA ILE A 121 7.77 -4.01 3.37
C ILE A 121 7.35 -4.90 2.19
N LEU A 122 6.20 -5.57 2.32
CA LEU A 122 5.61 -6.41 1.28
C LEU A 122 4.71 -5.59 0.36
N TYR A 123 3.93 -4.67 0.93
CA TYR A 123 3.11 -3.72 0.19
C TYR A 123 3.11 -2.36 0.88
N ILE A 124 3.10 -1.30 0.07
CA ILE A 124 2.80 0.07 0.48
C ILE A 124 1.86 0.66 -0.56
N GLY A 125 0.78 1.30 -0.11
CA GLY A 125 -0.18 1.85 -1.03
C GLY A 125 -1.16 2.79 -0.36
N ARG A 126 -1.94 3.48 -1.19
CA ARG A 126 -3.02 4.35 -0.74
C ARG A 126 -4.29 4.03 -1.50
N VAL A 127 -5.41 4.02 -0.79
CA VAL A 127 -6.74 3.96 -1.40
C VAL A 127 -7.32 5.36 -1.34
N VAL A 128 -7.44 6.01 -2.50
CA VAL A 128 -8.00 7.37 -2.61
C VAL A 128 -9.42 7.34 -3.16
N ARG A 129 -9.68 6.44 -4.11
CA ARG A 129 -10.99 6.28 -4.72
C ARG A 129 -11.23 4.79 -4.95
N PRO A 130 -12.01 4.12 -4.10
CA PRO A 130 -12.40 2.73 -4.35
C PRO A 130 -13.32 2.66 -5.58
N LYS A 131 -13.38 1.49 -6.23
CA LYS A 131 -14.37 1.23 -7.29
C LYS A 131 -15.77 1.26 -6.66
N GLY A 132 -16.69 2.03 -7.24
CA GLY A 132 -18.06 2.18 -6.74
C GLY A 132 -18.83 3.28 -7.48
N GLU A 133 -20.15 3.24 -7.37
CA GLU A 133 -21.01 4.28 -7.93
C GLU A 133 -20.92 5.57 -7.11
N LYS A 134 -21.03 6.71 -7.78
CA LYS A 134 -21.02 8.01 -7.10
C LYS A 134 -22.38 8.22 -6.44
N MET A 135 -22.41 8.18 -5.11
CA MET A 135 -23.59 8.56 -4.35
C MET A 135 -23.75 10.08 -4.31
N ARG A 136 -25.00 10.57 -4.35
CA ARG A 136 -25.33 11.96 -4.03
C ARG A 136 -25.54 12.05 -2.53
N ASP A 137 -24.90 13.03 -1.91
CA ASP A 137 -25.24 13.43 -0.55
C ASP A 137 -26.48 14.33 -0.63
N GLU A 138 -27.52 14.00 0.13
CA GLU A 138 -28.82 14.67 0.11
C GLU A 138 -29.04 15.59 1.33
N LEU A 139 -28.04 15.68 2.21
CA LEU A 139 -28.07 16.47 3.44
C LEU A 139 -27.46 17.87 3.29
#